data_AF-A0A949G8P1-F1
#
_entry.id   AF-A0A949G8P1-F1
#
_cell.length_a   1.000
_cell.length_b   1.000
_cell.length_c   1.000
_cell.angle_alpha   90.00
_cell.angle_beta   90.00
_cell.angle_gamma   90.00
#
_symmetry.space_group_name_H-M   'P 1'
#
loop_
_entity.id
_entity.type
_entity.pdbx_description
1 polymer ?
#
loop_
_entity_poly.entity_id
_entity_poly.type
_entity_poly.pdbx_seq_one_letter_code
_entity_poly.pdbx_strand_id
1 'polypeptide(L)'
;MTAAVTTSTSQLQELVAASSTATKAEVSQAQVLAAASYPTAQTKLSQFQQLTAVQPQPTAYSSQLSMLAAAIGRVSDPNIRAWTFTLDGHDYYILRLGNLETLVYDNKTQQWYTWASGDGNTWRAYNGCNWLGGMAWANSQGSNVIVGDDGTGTLYFLNPLQDTDDDALYGSARPQPFRREVYGQIAFRGYGRQPCFGSQLFGSIGDQTNSSIDTVNLSVSDDKGNTYNDVGTITITPSNFDSRLYWRSLGSMKYPGRLFKFTDYGALRRIDSMEVLDGK
;
A
#
# COMPACT_ATOMS: atom_id res chain seq x y z
N MET A 1 27.82 5.10 -18.93
CA MET A 1 27.55 4.46 -20.23
C MET A 1 26.20 4.99 -20.72
N THR A 2 26.15 5.34 -22.00
CA THR A 2 25.18 6.15 -22.77
C THR A 2 23.67 5.92 -22.54
N ALA A 3 22.91 7.03 -22.60
CA ALA A 3 21.75 7.12 -23.50
C ALA A 3 21.65 8.56 -24.02
N ALA A 4 22.00 8.75 -25.30
CA ALA A 4 21.69 9.96 -26.04
C ALA A 4 20.19 9.97 -26.34
N VAL A 5 19.49 11.04 -25.97
CA VAL A 5 18.10 11.28 -26.36
C VAL A 5 18.13 12.10 -27.64
N THR A 6 17.75 11.48 -28.76
CA THR A 6 17.60 12.17 -30.04
C THR A 6 16.27 12.93 -30.04
N THR A 7 16.32 14.25 -29.93
CA THR A 7 15.17 15.13 -30.14
C THR A 7 15.13 15.57 -31.60
N SER A 8 14.14 15.09 -32.36
CA SER A 8 13.83 15.63 -33.69
C SER A 8 12.75 16.71 -33.57
N THR A 9 13.13 17.97 -33.76
CA THR A 9 12.19 19.09 -33.94
C THR A 9 11.97 19.32 -35.44
N SER A 10 10.73 19.26 -35.90
CA SER A 10 10.33 19.73 -37.23
C SER A 10 9.65 21.09 -37.07
N GLN A 11 10.29 22.17 -37.56
CA GLN A 11 9.64 23.47 -37.70
C GLN A 11 9.28 23.68 -39.17
N LEU A 12 8.00 23.90 -39.44
CA LEU A 12 7.49 24.34 -40.74
C LEU A 12 7.12 25.82 -40.56
N GLN A 13 7.80 26.70 -41.29
CA GLN A 13 7.54 28.14 -41.28
C GLN A 13 6.98 28.50 -42.65
N GLU A 14 5.72 28.96 -42.69
CA GLU A 14 5.10 29.47 -43.91
C GLU A 14 4.58 30.89 -43.64
N LEU A 15 5.02 31.84 -44.48
CA LEU A 15 4.60 33.24 -44.44
C LEU A 15 3.69 33.49 -45.64
N VAL A 16 2.41 33.80 -45.39
CA VAL A 16 1.46 34.16 -46.44
C VAL A 16 0.78 35.47 -46.06
N ALA A 17 0.85 36.45 -46.96
CA ALA A 17 0.11 37.70 -46.90
C ALA A 17 -1.00 37.68 -47.96
N ALA A 18 -2.22 38.08 -47.61
CA ALA A 18 -3.27 38.30 -48.60
C ALA A 18 -4.22 39.44 -48.20
N SER A 19 -4.60 40.22 -49.21
CA SER A 19 -5.50 41.36 -49.17
C SER A 19 -6.94 40.97 -49.54
N SER A 20 -7.88 41.41 -48.71
CA SER A 20 -9.35 41.52 -48.91
C SER A 20 -10.28 40.35 -48.48
N THR A 21 -11.34 40.79 -47.79
CA THR A 21 -12.68 40.26 -47.48
C THR A 21 -12.90 38.75 -47.21
N ALA A 22 -13.15 38.42 -45.93
CA ALA A 22 -13.83 37.20 -45.51
C ALA A 22 -14.86 37.49 -44.40
N THR A 23 -16.01 36.84 -44.47
CA THR A 23 -17.23 37.07 -43.67
C THR A 23 -17.33 36.20 -42.41
N LYS A 24 -16.35 35.34 -42.13
CA LYS A 24 -16.22 34.60 -40.87
C LYS A 24 -14.81 34.02 -40.74
N ALA A 25 -14.17 34.18 -39.60
CA ALA A 25 -12.90 33.51 -39.27
C ALA A 25 -13.01 32.91 -37.87
N GLU A 26 -12.81 31.60 -37.78
CA GLU A 26 -12.71 30.87 -36.51
C GLU A 26 -11.24 30.52 -36.30
N VAL A 27 -10.73 30.78 -35.11
CA VAL A 27 -9.33 30.57 -34.77
C VAL A 27 -9.30 29.70 -33.53
N SER A 28 -8.68 28.53 -33.64
CA SER A 28 -8.38 27.68 -32.50
C SER A 28 -6.87 27.59 -32.36
N GLN A 29 -6.37 27.89 -31.16
CA GLN A 29 -4.97 27.76 -30.82
C GLN A 29 -4.84 26.67 -29.77
N ALA A 30 -4.14 25.59 -30.09
CA ALA A 30 -3.81 24.52 -29.16
C ALA A 30 -2.31 24.56 -28.89
N GLN A 31 -1.92 25.00 -27.69
CA GLN A 31 -0.57 24.81 -27.20
C GLN A 31 -0.54 23.49 -26.42
N VAL A 32 0.08 22.47 -27.00
CA VAL A 32 0.32 21.19 -26.31
C VAL A 32 1.75 21.21 -25.79
N LEU A 33 1.90 21.10 -24.47
CA LEU A 33 3.19 20.82 -23.83
C LEU A 33 3.08 19.40 -23.24
N ALA A 34 3.82 18.45 -23.80
CA ALA A 34 3.82 17.08 -23.30
C ALA A 34 5.05 16.85 -22.41
N ALA A 35 4.80 16.32 -21.22
CA ALA A 35 5.82 15.76 -20.34
C ALA A 35 5.57 14.25 -20.23
N ALA A 36 6.62 13.45 -20.42
CA ALA A 36 6.55 11.99 -20.34
C ALA A 36 6.86 11.51 -18.91
N SER A 37 6.08 10.54 -18.43
CA SER A 37 6.12 10.08 -17.03
C SER A 37 6.65 8.64 -16.82
N TYR A 38 7.18 7.98 -17.86
CA TYR A 38 7.85 6.66 -17.79
C TYR A 38 8.91 6.57 -18.91
N PRO A 39 9.91 5.65 -18.87
CA PRO A 39 10.83 5.47 -19.99
C PRO A 39 10.05 4.96 -21.21
N THR A 40 9.59 5.89 -22.02
CA THR A 40 8.90 5.62 -23.27
C THR A 40 9.92 5.85 -24.38
N ALA A 41 10.18 4.84 -25.19
CA ALA A 41 11.21 4.88 -26.22
C ALA A 41 10.97 5.98 -27.27
N GLN A 42 9.74 6.49 -27.38
CA GLN A 42 9.37 7.62 -28.22
C GLN A 42 8.23 8.45 -27.59
N THR A 43 8.39 9.77 -27.56
CA THR A 43 7.32 10.74 -27.31
C THR A 43 7.08 11.50 -28.61
N LYS A 44 5.89 11.38 -29.21
CA LYS A 44 5.50 12.18 -30.38
C LYS A 44 4.63 13.35 -29.93
N LEU A 45 5.06 14.55 -30.26
CA LEU A 45 4.41 15.80 -29.91
C LEU A 45 4.11 16.53 -31.20
N SER A 46 2.83 16.75 -31.50
CA SER A 46 2.39 17.51 -32.66
C SER A 46 1.77 18.82 -32.17
N GLN A 47 2.44 19.93 -32.46
CA GLN A 47 1.95 21.27 -32.22
C GLN A 47 1.36 21.81 -33.54
N PHE A 48 0.16 22.37 -33.47
CA PHE A 48 -0.45 23.10 -34.58
C PHE A 48 -0.66 24.55 -34.11
N GLN A 49 0.15 25.48 -34.65
CA GLN A 49 -0.05 26.91 -34.46
C GLN A 49 -0.68 27.48 -35.73
N GLN A 50 -1.89 28.02 -35.60
CA GLN A 50 -2.51 28.86 -36.63
C GLN A 50 -2.53 30.31 -36.11
N LEU A 51 -1.85 31.20 -36.81
CA LEU A 51 -1.87 32.64 -36.55
C LEU A 51 -3.07 33.23 -37.29
N THR A 52 -3.87 34.08 -36.65
CA THR A 52 -4.92 34.86 -37.34
C THR A 52 -4.79 36.33 -36.99
N ALA A 53 -4.89 37.18 -38.01
CA ALA A 53 -4.83 38.64 -37.90
C ALA A 53 -6.19 39.21 -37.47
N VAL A 54 -6.19 40.17 -36.54
CA VAL A 54 -7.37 40.91 -36.07
C VAL A 54 -7.12 42.43 -36.24
N GLN A 55 -8.08 43.16 -36.83
CA GLN A 55 -8.14 44.64 -36.91
C GLN A 55 -9.15 45.19 -35.85
N PRO A 56 -9.13 46.49 -35.47
CA PRO A 56 -9.58 46.92 -34.14
C PRO A 56 -11.09 47.16 -34.00
N GLN A 57 -11.68 46.58 -32.94
CA GLN A 57 -12.74 47.10 -32.00
C GLN A 57 -13.86 46.08 -31.66
N PRO A 58 -14.56 46.18 -30.50
CA PRO A 58 -14.09 46.55 -29.16
C PRO A 58 -14.25 45.41 -28.13
N THR A 59 -14.58 44.18 -28.53
CA THR A 59 -14.76 43.07 -27.58
C THR A 59 -14.26 41.75 -28.14
N ALA A 60 -13.14 41.29 -27.57
CA ALA A 60 -12.59 39.97 -27.79
C ALA A 60 -12.92 39.08 -26.59
N TYR A 61 -13.50 37.91 -26.84
CA TYR A 61 -13.68 36.88 -25.82
C TYR A 61 -12.58 35.85 -26.01
N SER A 62 -11.71 35.73 -25.00
CA SER A 62 -10.66 34.72 -24.92
C SER A 62 -11.08 33.72 -23.84
N SER A 63 -11.33 32.48 -24.23
CA SER A 63 -11.42 31.37 -23.28
C SER A 63 -10.09 30.62 -23.30
N GLN A 64 -9.33 30.74 -22.21
CA GLN A 64 -8.18 29.89 -21.95
C GLN A 64 -8.63 28.79 -21.00
N LEU A 65 -8.44 27.54 -21.40
CA LEU A 65 -8.59 26.40 -20.51
C LEU A 65 -7.19 25.93 -20.14
N SER A 66 -6.71 26.34 -18.96
CA SER A 66 -5.48 25.82 -18.39
C SER A 66 -5.81 24.59 -17.56
N MET A 67 -5.32 23.41 -17.96
CA MET A 67 -5.22 22.27 -17.05
C MET A 67 -3.77 22.13 -16.62
N LEU A 68 -3.55 22.29 -15.31
CA LEU A 68 -2.30 21.96 -14.65
C LEU A 68 -2.47 20.58 -14.02
N ALA A 69 -1.82 19.57 -14.58
CA ALA A 69 -1.69 18.26 -13.95
C ALA A 69 -0.23 18.08 -13.56
N ALA A 70 0.05 18.18 -12.26
CA ALA A 70 1.35 17.84 -11.69
C ALA A 70 1.30 16.37 -11.26
N ALA A 71 2.05 15.50 -11.94
CA ALA A 71 2.33 14.15 -11.48
C ALA A 71 3.76 14.13 -10.91
N ILE A 72 3.90 13.94 -9.61
CA ILE A 72 5.19 13.80 -8.94
C ILE A 72 5.59 12.32 -8.98
N GLY A 73 6.62 11.99 -9.76
CA GLY A 73 7.39 10.76 -9.62
C GLY A 73 8.62 10.97 -8.73
N ARG A 74 9.12 9.90 -8.09
CA ARG A 74 10.20 9.89 -7.09
C ARG A 74 11.47 10.64 -7.54
N VAL A 75 11.65 11.90 -7.11
CA VAL A 75 12.90 12.66 -7.33
C VAL A 75 13.89 12.49 -6.18
N SER A 76 13.41 12.15 -4.98
CA SER A 76 14.23 11.72 -3.85
C SER A 76 13.27 11.18 -2.80
N ASP A 77 13.11 9.86 -2.75
CA ASP A 77 12.42 9.25 -1.61
C ASP A 77 13.40 9.31 -0.44
N PRO A 78 13.15 10.10 0.63
CA PRO A 78 14.04 10.08 1.77
C PRO A 78 14.12 8.63 2.26
N ASN A 79 15.35 8.13 2.47
CA ASN A 79 15.59 6.76 2.92
C ASN A 79 14.80 6.40 4.19
N ILE A 80 14.40 7.41 4.97
CA ILE A 80 13.62 7.27 6.19
C ILE A 80 12.54 8.34 6.20
N ARG A 81 11.30 7.94 6.45
CA ARG A 81 10.16 8.84 6.69
C ARG A 81 9.43 8.38 7.93
N ALA A 82 8.97 9.34 8.74
CA ALA A 82 8.13 9.05 9.88
C ALA A 82 6.90 9.96 9.91
N TRP A 83 5.79 9.40 10.38
CA TRP A 83 4.55 10.12 10.59
C TRP A 83 3.70 9.39 11.63
N THR A 84 2.69 10.08 12.15
CA THR A 84 1.84 9.56 13.22
C THR A 84 0.38 9.76 12.89
N PHE A 85 -0.46 8.87 13.42
CA PHE A 85 -1.90 9.05 13.43
C PHE A 85 -2.51 8.27 14.59
N THR A 86 -3.70 8.68 14.99
CA THR A 86 -4.52 8.01 16.00
C THR A 86 -5.64 7.25 15.30
N LEU A 87 -5.83 5.98 15.63
CA LEU A 87 -6.93 5.16 15.10
C LEU A 87 -7.40 4.23 16.23
N ASP A 88 -8.71 4.13 16.42
CA ASP A 88 -9.35 3.31 17.47
C ASP A 88 -8.80 3.51 18.89
N GLY A 89 -8.35 4.73 19.20
CA GLY A 89 -7.77 5.09 20.51
C GLY A 89 -6.32 4.64 20.70
N HIS A 90 -5.69 4.11 19.65
CA HIS A 90 -4.26 3.82 19.59
C HIS A 90 -3.53 4.93 18.84
N ASP A 91 -2.38 5.34 19.37
CA ASP A 91 -1.48 6.25 18.68
C ASP A 91 -0.39 5.43 17.99
N TYR A 92 -0.32 5.55 16.66
CA TYR A 92 0.64 4.85 15.85
C TYR A 92 1.78 5.78 15.44
N TYR A 93 3.00 5.31 15.61
CA TYR A 93 4.21 5.91 15.05
C TYR A 93 4.71 5.06 13.90
N ILE A 94 4.66 5.60 12.70
CA ILE A 94 5.09 4.91 11.49
C ILE A 94 6.50 5.33 11.14
N LEU A 95 7.32 4.35 10.84
CA LEU A 95 8.68 4.50 10.33
C LEU A 95 8.81 3.71 9.03
N ARG A 96 8.90 4.43 7.91
CA ARG A 96 9.11 3.85 6.58
C ARG A 96 10.59 3.94 6.22
N LEU A 97 11.21 2.79 5.96
CA LEU A 97 12.63 2.66 5.62
C LEU A 97 12.82 2.55 4.10
N GLY A 98 12.36 3.57 3.37
CA GLY A 98 12.38 3.60 1.90
C GLY A 98 11.51 2.50 1.30
N ASN A 99 12.15 1.58 0.55
CA ASN A 99 11.52 0.40 -0.05
C ASN A 99 11.86 -0.92 0.68
N LEU A 100 12.49 -0.85 1.87
CA LEU A 100 12.83 -2.06 2.62
C LEU A 100 11.62 -2.57 3.40
N GLU A 101 11.06 -1.72 4.27
CA GLU A 101 9.92 -2.08 5.10
C GLU A 101 9.20 -0.84 5.67
N THR A 102 7.96 -1.05 6.10
CA THR A 102 7.19 -0.09 6.92
C THR A 102 6.97 -0.68 8.31
N LEU A 103 7.60 -0.05 9.31
CA LEU A 103 7.45 -0.40 10.71
C LEU A 103 6.42 0.53 11.36
N VAL A 104 5.54 -0.04 12.18
CA VAL A 104 4.49 0.67 12.91
C VAL A 104 4.62 0.33 14.37
N TYR A 105 4.90 1.34 15.18
CA TYR A 105 4.91 1.24 16.63
C TYR A 105 3.55 1.66 17.16
N ASP A 106 2.92 0.79 17.93
CA ASP A 106 1.68 1.09 18.64
C ASP A 106 2.02 1.52 20.07
N ASN A 107 1.71 2.77 20.40
CA ASN A 107 2.00 3.33 21.71
C ASN A 107 1.19 2.67 22.84
N LYS A 108 0.02 2.10 22.54
CA LYS A 108 -0.85 1.47 23.53
C LYS A 108 -0.35 0.09 23.94
N THR A 109 0.04 -0.73 22.97
CA THR A 109 0.55 -2.09 23.20
C THR A 109 2.07 -2.12 23.43
N GLN A 110 2.77 -1.03 23.10
CA GLN A 110 4.23 -0.89 23.17
C GLN A 110 4.95 -1.91 22.28
N GLN A 111 4.38 -2.23 21.12
CA GLN A 111 4.88 -3.24 20.19
C GLN A 111 5.15 -2.65 18.82
N TRP A 112 6.13 -3.24 18.13
CA TRP A 112 6.41 -2.98 16.73
C TRP A 112 5.72 -4.02 15.86
N TYR A 113 5.14 -3.55 14.78
CA TYR A 113 4.53 -4.36 13.72
C TYR A 113 5.14 -3.97 12.38
N THR A 114 5.20 -4.93 11.45
CA THR A 114 5.48 -4.62 10.05
C THR A 114 4.15 -4.55 9.32
N TRP A 115 3.86 -3.42 8.68
CA TRP A 115 2.66 -3.25 7.87
C TRP A 115 3.03 -3.30 6.40
N ALA A 116 2.25 -4.02 5.61
CA ALA A 116 2.48 -4.17 4.19
C ALA A 116 1.19 -4.31 3.41
N SER A 117 1.21 -3.83 2.17
CA SER A 117 0.14 -4.12 1.21
C SER A 117 0.46 -5.45 0.50
N GLY A 118 -0.38 -6.48 0.70
CA GLY A 118 -0.12 -7.81 0.16
C GLY A 118 1.02 -8.55 0.87
N ASP A 119 1.84 -9.24 0.09
CA ASP A 119 2.98 -10.05 0.56
C ASP A 119 4.30 -9.27 0.70
N GLY A 120 4.29 -7.97 0.41
CA GLY A 120 5.47 -7.13 0.55
C GLY A 120 5.85 -6.90 2.02
N ASN A 121 6.88 -6.09 2.23
CA ASN A 121 7.24 -5.56 3.55
C ASN A 121 6.90 -4.07 3.68
N THR A 122 6.42 -3.45 2.60
CA THR A 122 6.15 -2.03 2.51
C THR A 122 4.66 -1.78 2.41
N TRP A 123 4.16 -0.90 3.25
CA TRP A 123 2.81 -0.39 3.15
C TRP A 123 2.75 0.76 2.13
N ARG A 124 1.74 0.73 1.25
CA ARG A 124 1.58 1.74 0.18
C ARG A 124 1.26 3.13 0.69
N ALA A 125 0.59 3.25 1.84
CA ALA A 125 0.42 4.54 2.48
C ALA A 125 1.78 5.15 2.80
N TYR A 126 2.09 6.23 2.11
CA TYR A 126 3.38 6.91 2.11
C TYR A 126 3.51 7.90 3.25
N ASN A 127 2.43 8.64 3.49
CA ASN A 127 2.26 9.61 4.55
C ASN A 127 0.78 9.69 4.89
N GLY A 128 0.48 10.18 6.08
CA GLY A 128 -0.88 10.45 6.48
C GLY A 128 -0.95 11.34 7.71
N CYS A 129 -2.18 11.69 8.06
CA CYS A 129 -2.50 12.39 9.29
C CYS A 129 -3.98 12.19 9.65
N ASN A 130 -4.33 12.45 10.91
CA ASN A 130 -5.73 12.66 11.26
C ASN A 130 -6.19 14.02 10.71
N TRP A 131 -7.18 13.99 9.82
CA TRP A 131 -7.80 15.21 9.33
C TRP A 131 -8.89 15.66 10.31
N LEU A 132 -8.64 16.76 11.03
CA LEU A 132 -9.60 17.31 12.00
C LEU A 132 -10.94 17.70 11.37
N GLY A 133 -10.91 18.26 10.16
CA GLY A 133 -12.12 18.53 9.37
C GLY A 133 -12.77 17.28 8.78
N GLY A 134 -12.05 16.15 8.84
CA GLY A 134 -12.42 14.85 8.29
C GLY A 134 -13.54 14.13 9.06
N MET A 135 -13.87 14.60 10.27
CA MET A 135 -14.81 13.96 11.20
C MET A 135 -16.19 13.69 10.58
N ALA A 136 -16.66 14.58 9.71
CA ALA A 136 -17.95 14.40 9.02
C ALA A 136 -17.97 13.18 8.09
N TRP A 137 -16.82 12.77 7.56
CA TRP A 137 -16.67 11.60 6.70
C TRP A 137 -16.17 10.36 7.44
N ALA A 138 -15.71 10.49 8.69
CA ALA A 138 -15.21 9.36 9.47
C ALA A 138 -16.22 8.21 9.59
N ASN A 139 -17.51 8.54 9.75
CA ASN A 139 -18.57 7.54 9.84
C ASN A 139 -18.81 6.79 8.52
N SER A 140 -18.62 7.44 7.36
CA SER A 140 -18.88 6.83 6.05
C SER A 140 -17.64 6.16 5.46
N GLN A 141 -16.45 6.61 5.84
CA GLN A 141 -15.17 6.13 5.32
C GLN A 141 -14.41 5.23 6.30
N GLY A 142 -14.90 5.08 7.54
CA GLY A 142 -14.33 4.22 8.58
C GLY A 142 -13.39 4.93 9.55
N SER A 143 -12.65 5.96 9.10
CA SER A 143 -11.84 6.79 10.00
C SER A 143 -11.67 8.23 9.49
N ASN A 144 -11.08 9.09 10.32
CA ASN A 144 -10.64 10.44 9.92
C ASN A 144 -9.17 10.49 9.47
N VAL A 145 -8.53 9.34 9.28
CA VAL A 145 -7.13 9.26 8.87
C VAL A 145 -7.07 9.30 7.37
N ILE A 146 -6.43 10.33 6.82
CA ILE A 146 -6.16 10.46 5.39
C ILE A 146 -4.73 10.04 5.11
N VAL A 147 -4.53 9.22 4.08
CA VAL A 147 -3.23 8.74 3.63
C VAL A 147 -3.04 9.02 2.14
N GLY A 148 -1.78 9.20 1.74
CA GLY A 148 -1.39 9.26 0.33
C GLY A 148 -0.74 7.96 -0.11
N ASP A 149 -1.19 7.40 -1.23
CA ASP A 149 -0.61 6.22 -1.88
C ASP A 149 0.65 6.60 -2.67
N ASP A 150 1.77 5.91 -2.49
CA ASP A 150 3.00 6.19 -3.24
C ASP A 150 3.04 5.64 -4.68
N GLY A 151 2.19 4.67 -5.02
CA GLY A 151 2.10 4.07 -6.34
C GLY A 151 1.23 4.88 -7.30
N THR A 152 0.13 5.44 -6.80
CA THR A 152 -0.89 6.14 -7.60
C THR A 152 -0.94 7.64 -7.34
N GLY A 153 -0.42 8.11 -6.20
CA GLY A 153 -0.53 9.50 -5.77
C GLY A 153 -1.95 9.88 -5.31
N THR A 154 -2.83 8.91 -5.11
CA THR A 154 -4.19 9.16 -4.64
C THR A 154 -4.23 9.39 -3.13
N LEU A 155 -5.19 10.21 -2.68
CA LEU A 155 -5.51 10.35 -1.28
C LEU A 155 -6.75 9.52 -0.95
N TYR A 156 -6.70 8.77 0.13
CA TYR A 156 -7.82 7.95 0.60
C TYR A 156 -7.89 7.93 2.12
N PHE A 157 -9.07 7.59 2.64
CA PHE A 157 -9.27 7.38 4.07
C PHE A 157 -8.89 5.96 4.44
N LEU A 158 -8.19 5.77 5.56
CA LEU A 158 -8.01 4.45 6.12
C LEU A 158 -9.33 3.94 6.67
N ASN A 159 -9.71 2.73 6.28
CA ASN A 159 -10.88 2.08 6.82
C ASN A 159 -10.46 0.86 7.65
N PRO A 160 -10.52 0.93 9.00
CA PRO A 160 -10.13 -0.20 9.86
C PRO A 160 -11.06 -1.41 9.72
N LEU A 161 -12.23 -1.25 9.10
CA LEU A 161 -13.23 -2.30 8.94
C LEU A 161 -13.02 -3.14 7.68
N GLN A 162 -12.12 -2.72 6.77
CA GLN A 162 -11.82 -3.46 5.55
C GLN A 162 -10.77 -4.54 5.80
N ASP A 163 -11.02 -5.74 5.27
CA ASP A 163 -10.11 -6.88 5.40
C ASP A 163 -8.96 -6.86 4.36
N THR A 164 -9.06 -6.00 3.34
CA THR A 164 -8.13 -5.94 2.21
C THR A 164 -7.85 -4.50 1.79
N ASP A 165 -6.67 -4.28 1.22
CA ASP A 165 -6.26 -3.05 0.53
C ASP A 165 -6.68 -3.11 -0.95
N ASP A 166 -6.96 -1.98 -1.59
CA ASP A 166 -7.28 -1.94 -3.03
C ASP A 166 -5.99 -2.05 -3.85
N ASP A 167 -5.99 -2.67 -5.04
CA ASP A 167 -4.80 -2.73 -5.90
C ASP A 167 -4.50 -1.35 -6.53
N ALA A 168 -3.21 -1.00 -6.69
CA ALA A 168 -2.81 0.32 -7.20
C ALA A 168 -3.21 0.53 -8.66
N LEU A 169 -3.26 -0.53 -9.46
CA LEU A 169 -3.59 -0.47 -10.89
C LEU A 169 -5.07 -0.78 -11.13
N TYR A 170 -5.60 -1.76 -10.40
CA TYR A 170 -6.94 -2.30 -10.63
C TYR A 170 -7.98 -1.86 -9.58
N GLY A 171 -7.57 -1.11 -8.55
CA GLY A 171 -8.43 -0.67 -7.45
C GLY A 171 -9.09 -1.83 -6.72
N SER A 172 -10.32 -1.61 -6.28
CA SER A 172 -11.15 -2.61 -5.60
C SER A 172 -11.52 -3.84 -6.45
N ALA A 173 -11.25 -3.82 -7.76
CA ALA A 173 -11.45 -5.00 -8.60
C ALA A 173 -10.44 -6.13 -8.29
N ARG A 174 -9.32 -5.81 -7.63
CA ARG A 174 -8.32 -6.78 -7.18
C ARG A 174 -7.91 -6.48 -5.73
N PRO A 175 -8.68 -6.94 -4.73
CA PRO A 175 -8.32 -6.71 -3.34
C PRO A 175 -7.01 -7.45 -2.98
N GLN A 176 -6.13 -6.77 -2.25
CA GLN A 176 -4.86 -7.27 -1.74
C GLN A 176 -5.01 -7.48 -0.22
N PRO A 177 -4.99 -8.72 0.28
CA PRO A 177 -5.11 -8.96 1.70
C PRO A 177 -3.87 -8.47 2.46
N PHE A 178 -4.04 -8.18 3.75
CA PHE A 178 -2.93 -7.83 4.62
C PHE A 178 -2.31 -9.08 5.22
N ARG A 179 -1.05 -9.35 4.89
CA ARG A 179 -0.30 -10.40 5.57
C ARG A 179 -0.03 -10.01 7.03
N ARG A 180 -0.45 -10.86 7.95
CA ARG A 180 -0.25 -10.72 9.39
C ARG A 180 0.69 -11.81 9.87
N GLU A 181 1.68 -11.43 10.65
CA GLU A 181 2.64 -12.37 11.22
C GLU A 181 2.74 -12.16 12.72
N VAL A 182 2.54 -13.24 13.48
CA VAL A 182 2.71 -13.23 14.93
C VAL A 182 3.74 -14.27 15.32
N TYR A 183 4.67 -13.85 16.18
CA TYR A 183 5.77 -14.68 16.63
C TYR A 183 5.58 -15.07 18.09
N GLY A 184 5.64 -16.37 18.36
CA GLY A 184 5.76 -16.93 19.71
C GLY A 184 7.15 -17.53 19.89
N GLN A 185 7.67 -17.52 21.11
CA GLN A 185 8.92 -18.20 21.44
C GLN A 185 8.77 -19.05 22.68
N ILE A 186 9.29 -20.27 22.61
CA ILE A 186 9.65 -21.02 23.81
C ILE A 186 11.17 -21.10 23.88
N ALA A 187 11.72 -20.50 24.92
CA ALA A 187 13.13 -20.62 25.22
C ALA A 187 13.37 -21.94 25.96
N PHE A 188 14.34 -22.71 25.49
CA PHE A 188 14.81 -23.92 26.16
C PHE A 188 16.30 -23.80 26.44
N ARG A 189 16.71 -24.11 27.67
CA ARG A 189 18.10 -24.12 28.12
C ARG A 189 18.54 -25.54 28.43
N GLY A 190 19.62 -26.00 27.80
CA GLY A 190 20.22 -27.31 28.06
C GLY A 190 20.70 -28.02 26.80
N TYR A 191 21.45 -29.10 26.98
CA TYR A 191 21.98 -29.91 25.87
C TYR A 191 21.00 -30.98 25.37
N GLY A 192 19.92 -31.23 26.13
CA GLY A 192 18.89 -32.21 25.79
C GLY A 192 17.97 -31.74 24.66
N ARG A 193 17.15 -32.66 24.14
CA ARG A 193 16.00 -32.30 23.31
C ARG A 193 14.76 -32.23 24.20
N GLN A 194 13.99 -31.16 24.11
CA GLN A 194 12.67 -31.08 24.75
C GLN A 194 11.61 -31.49 23.73
N PRO A 195 10.73 -32.46 24.04
CA PRO A 195 9.61 -32.77 23.17
C PRO A 195 8.67 -31.57 23.07
N CYS A 196 8.15 -31.31 21.87
CA CYS A 196 7.14 -30.31 21.58
C CYS A 196 5.97 -31.05 20.89
N PHE A 197 4.95 -31.42 21.66
CA PHE A 197 3.87 -32.26 21.13
C PHE A 197 2.90 -31.47 20.26
N GLY A 198 2.75 -30.18 20.51
CA GLY A 198 1.86 -29.35 19.73
C GLY A 198 1.88 -27.89 20.17
N SER A 199 1.30 -27.04 19.35
CA SER A 199 1.00 -25.65 19.68
C SER A 199 -0.48 -25.39 19.46
N GLN A 200 -1.03 -24.58 20.34
CA GLN A 200 -2.40 -24.12 20.28
C GLN A 200 -2.42 -22.60 20.16
N LEU A 201 -3.24 -22.10 19.25
CA LEU A 201 -3.52 -20.68 19.11
C LEU A 201 -5.00 -20.44 19.43
N PHE A 202 -5.25 -19.48 20.31
CA PHE A 202 -6.58 -18.99 20.63
C PHE A 202 -6.79 -17.63 19.98
N GLY A 203 -7.90 -17.47 19.30
CA GLY A 203 -8.24 -16.21 18.68
C GLY A 203 -9.69 -16.17 18.21
N SER A 204 -10.03 -15.01 17.66
CA SER A 204 -11.36 -14.72 17.15
C SER A 204 -11.25 -14.24 15.70
N ILE A 205 -12.02 -14.87 14.82
CA ILE A 205 -12.18 -14.44 13.43
C ILE A 205 -13.06 -13.18 13.34
N GLY A 206 -14.00 -13.03 14.28
CA GLY A 206 -15.02 -11.98 14.23
C GLY A 206 -15.95 -12.09 13.02
N ASP A 207 -16.58 -10.98 12.65
CA ASP A 207 -17.32 -10.87 11.40
C ASP A 207 -16.35 -10.64 10.25
N GLN A 208 -16.00 -11.71 9.55
CA GLN A 208 -15.15 -11.64 8.37
C GLN A 208 -16.01 -11.31 7.14
N THR A 209 -15.64 -10.27 6.41
CA THR A 209 -16.37 -9.87 5.20
C THR A 209 -15.95 -10.68 3.97
N ASN A 210 -14.74 -11.23 3.99
CA ASN A 210 -14.20 -12.06 2.92
C ASN A 210 -13.95 -13.51 3.39
N SER A 211 -14.86 -14.43 3.04
CA SER A 211 -14.77 -15.85 3.40
C SER A 211 -13.65 -16.61 2.69
N SER A 212 -12.91 -15.98 1.77
CA SER A 212 -11.77 -16.62 1.08
C SER A 212 -10.45 -16.50 1.85
N ILE A 213 -10.44 -15.74 2.95
CA ILE A 213 -9.25 -15.46 3.76
C ILE A 213 -9.37 -16.16 5.11
N ASP A 214 -9.67 -17.44 5.12
CA ASP A 214 -10.10 -18.18 6.31
C ASP A 214 -9.01 -19.12 6.86
N THR A 215 -7.74 -18.89 6.49
CA THR A 215 -6.65 -19.81 6.83
C THR A 215 -5.56 -19.18 7.68
N VAL A 216 -5.00 -20.00 8.57
CA VAL A 216 -3.82 -19.67 9.38
C VAL A 216 -2.76 -20.75 9.16
N ASN A 217 -1.56 -20.33 8.79
CA ASN A 217 -0.40 -21.19 8.65
C ASN A 217 0.47 -21.13 9.92
N LEU A 218 1.05 -22.26 10.32
CA LEU A 218 2.13 -22.30 11.29
C LEU A 218 3.42 -22.73 10.63
N SER A 219 4.45 -21.92 10.82
CA SER A 219 5.84 -22.28 10.53
C SER A 219 6.67 -22.25 11.81
N VAL A 220 7.68 -23.12 11.92
CA VAL A 220 8.55 -23.20 13.11
C VAL A 220 10.03 -23.08 12.76
N SER A 221 10.81 -22.47 13.65
CA SER A 221 12.26 -22.34 13.52
C SER A 221 12.98 -22.83 14.77
N ASP A 222 13.97 -23.69 14.59
CA ASP A 222 14.88 -24.19 15.63
C ASP A 222 16.29 -23.56 15.53
N ASP A 223 16.50 -22.64 14.59
CA ASP A 223 17.81 -22.08 14.25
C ASP A 223 17.86 -20.55 14.43
N LYS A 224 17.08 -20.04 15.40
CA LYS A 224 17.00 -18.61 15.76
C LYS A 224 16.39 -17.74 14.66
N GLY A 225 15.46 -18.30 13.88
CA GLY A 225 14.73 -17.57 12.84
C GLY A 225 15.48 -17.48 11.51
N ASN A 226 16.53 -18.28 11.30
CA ASN A 226 17.22 -18.31 10.00
C ASN A 226 16.41 -19.09 8.97
N THR A 227 15.84 -20.23 9.37
CA THR A 227 14.96 -21.04 8.53
C THR A 227 13.66 -21.35 9.25
N TYR A 228 12.57 -21.37 8.49
CA TYR A 228 11.23 -21.69 8.97
C TYR A 228 10.72 -22.89 8.19
N ASN A 229 10.33 -23.94 8.91
CA ASN A 229 9.69 -25.13 8.35
C ASN A 229 8.18 -24.98 8.47
N ASP A 230 7.48 -25.08 7.35
CA ASP A 230 6.03 -25.09 7.31
C ASP A 230 5.49 -26.37 7.98
N VAL A 231 4.58 -26.19 8.94
CA VAL A 231 3.93 -27.27 9.70
C VAL A 231 2.46 -27.45 9.28
N GLY A 232 2.00 -26.66 8.32
CA GLY A 232 0.70 -26.77 7.70
C GLY A 232 -0.26 -25.65 8.08
N THR A 233 -1.34 -25.63 7.31
CA THR A 233 -2.38 -24.60 7.36
C THR A 233 -3.66 -25.18 7.92
N ILE A 234 -4.33 -24.42 8.78
CA ILE A 234 -5.65 -24.76 9.32
C ILE A 234 -6.64 -23.74 8.77
N THR A 235 -7.73 -24.25 8.18
CA THR A 235 -8.89 -23.46 7.78
C THR A 235 -9.82 -23.29 8.96
N ILE A 236 -10.30 -22.07 9.17
CA ILE A 236 -11.21 -21.67 10.23
C ILE A 236 -12.58 -21.46 9.62
N THR A 237 -13.62 -21.93 10.29
CA THR A 237 -14.99 -21.61 9.87
C THR A 237 -15.28 -20.12 10.14
N PRO A 238 -15.75 -19.35 9.14
CA PRO A 238 -16.16 -17.97 9.34
C PRO A 238 -17.21 -17.83 10.47
N SER A 239 -17.25 -16.66 11.11
CA SER A 239 -18.16 -16.33 12.24
C SER A 239 -17.96 -17.18 13.51
N ASN A 240 -16.85 -17.90 13.65
CA ASN A 240 -16.47 -18.54 14.91
C ASN A 240 -15.67 -17.61 15.82
N PHE A 241 -16.36 -17.03 16.81
CA PHE A 241 -15.77 -16.07 17.74
C PHE A 241 -14.79 -16.68 18.75
N ASP A 242 -14.80 -18.01 18.94
CA ASP A 242 -13.96 -18.75 19.90
C ASP A 242 -13.13 -19.83 19.17
N SER A 243 -12.36 -19.40 18.17
CA SER A 243 -11.57 -20.31 17.35
C SER A 243 -10.34 -20.83 18.10
N ARG A 244 -10.16 -22.15 18.07
CA ARG A 244 -9.01 -22.85 18.66
C ARG A 244 -8.32 -23.67 17.60
N LEU A 245 -7.09 -23.29 17.29
CA LEU A 245 -6.29 -23.90 16.23
C LEU A 245 -5.21 -24.77 16.88
N TYR A 246 -5.11 -26.02 16.44
CA TYR A 246 -4.21 -27.01 17.04
C TYR A 246 -3.29 -27.58 15.97
N TRP A 247 -2.00 -27.36 16.15
CA TRP A 247 -0.96 -28.09 15.43
C TRP A 247 -0.38 -29.14 16.37
N ARG A 248 -0.42 -30.40 15.95
CA ARG A 248 0.07 -31.55 16.73
C ARG A 248 1.30 -32.15 16.06
N SER A 249 2.02 -32.98 16.82
CA SER A 249 3.18 -33.73 16.35
C SER A 249 4.33 -32.85 15.88
N LEU A 250 4.64 -31.77 16.61
CA LEU A 250 5.74 -30.85 16.28
C LEU A 250 7.14 -31.42 16.60
N GLY A 251 7.22 -32.65 17.12
CA GLY A 251 8.46 -33.37 17.34
C GLY A 251 9.21 -32.90 18.59
N SER A 252 10.45 -32.45 18.42
CA SER A 252 11.30 -32.02 19.53
C SER A 252 12.09 -30.76 19.16
N MET A 253 12.27 -29.87 20.11
CA MET A 253 13.10 -28.66 19.99
C MET A 253 14.46 -28.83 20.69
N LYS A 254 15.44 -28.04 20.27
CA LYS A 254 16.80 -27.98 20.85
C LYS A 254 17.08 -26.58 21.38
N TYR A 255 18.12 -26.43 22.20
CA TYR A 255 18.64 -25.10 22.56
C TYR A 255 18.91 -24.27 21.29
N PRO A 256 18.50 -22.99 21.23
CA PRO A 256 17.98 -22.15 22.33
C PRO A 256 16.47 -22.20 22.57
N GLY A 257 15.76 -23.10 21.91
CA GLY A 257 14.31 -23.18 21.91
C GLY A 257 13.75 -23.16 20.50
N ARG A 258 12.45 -22.90 20.39
CA ARG A 258 11.73 -22.85 19.11
C ARG A 258 10.96 -21.55 18.97
N LEU A 259 11.04 -20.97 17.77
CA LEU A 259 10.17 -19.88 17.35
C LEU A 259 8.98 -20.46 16.59
N PHE A 260 7.81 -19.93 16.87
CA PHE A 260 6.56 -20.21 16.19
C PHE A 260 6.16 -18.96 15.42
N LYS A 261 5.92 -19.11 14.13
CA LYS A 261 5.48 -18.04 13.24
C LYS A 261 4.09 -18.41 12.74
N PHE A 262 3.10 -17.67 13.19
CA PHE A 262 1.74 -17.76 12.68
C PHE A 262 1.59 -16.74 11.56
N THR A 263 1.06 -17.17 10.42
CA THR A 263 0.82 -16.29 9.27
C THR A 263 -0.62 -16.43 8.82
N ASP A 264 -1.31 -15.31 8.71
CA ASP A 264 -2.68 -15.22 8.20
C ASP A 264 -2.85 -13.97 7.34
N TYR A 265 -3.96 -13.89 6.61
CA TYR A 265 -4.24 -12.79 5.67
C TYR A 265 -5.45 -11.94 6.08
N GLY A 266 -5.83 -12.00 7.36
CA GLY A 266 -7.09 -11.46 7.88
C GLY A 266 -8.02 -12.52 8.46
N ALA A 267 -7.56 -13.76 8.63
CA ALA A 267 -8.35 -14.87 9.19
C ALA A 267 -8.57 -14.72 10.69
N LEU A 268 -7.65 -14.08 11.41
CA LEU A 268 -7.82 -13.79 12.84
C LEU A 268 -7.87 -12.27 13.03
N ARG A 269 -8.99 -11.76 13.56
CA ARG A 269 -9.13 -10.36 13.95
C ARG A 269 -8.55 -10.08 15.32
N ARG A 270 -8.59 -11.07 16.21
CA ARG A 270 -7.98 -11.00 17.54
C ARG A 270 -7.23 -12.29 17.83
N ILE A 271 -6.02 -12.17 18.35
CA ILE A 271 -5.25 -13.29 18.90
C ILE A 271 -5.20 -13.09 20.40
N ASP A 272 -5.67 -14.07 21.14
CA ASP A 272 -5.81 -14.01 22.59
C ASP A 272 -4.59 -14.59 23.30
N SER A 273 -4.17 -15.78 22.90
CA SER A 273 -3.00 -16.44 23.47
C SER A 273 -2.45 -17.52 22.55
N MET A 274 -1.19 -17.85 22.80
CA MET A 274 -0.53 -19.02 22.23
C MET A 274 -0.02 -19.88 23.39
N GLU A 275 -0.32 -21.17 23.31
CA GLU A 275 0.10 -22.17 24.27
C GLU A 275 0.83 -23.29 23.57
N VAL A 276 1.77 -23.93 24.26
CA VAL A 276 2.39 -25.16 23.79
C VAL A 276 1.90 -26.30 24.65
N LEU A 277 1.49 -27.35 23.95
CA LEU A 277 1.01 -28.58 24.55
C LEU A 277 2.23 -29.36 25.02
N ASP A 278 2.75 -28.97 26.18
CA ASP A 278 3.73 -29.76 26.89
C ASP A 278 2.99 -30.93 27.54
N GLY A 279 3.51 -32.15 27.37
CA GLY A 279 2.85 -33.40 27.77
C GLY A 279 2.88 -33.66 29.28
N LYS A 280 2.64 -32.63 30.11
CA LYS A 280 2.56 -32.73 31.58
C LYS A 280 1.47 -31.83 32.15
#